data_AF-A0A951GAZ5-F1
#
_entry.id   AF-A0A951GAZ5-F1
#
_cell.length_a   1.000
_cell.length_b   1.000
_cell.length_c   1.000
_cell.angle_alpha   90.00
_cell.angle_beta   90.00
_cell.angle_gamma   90.00
#
_symmetry.space_group_name_H-M   'P 1'
#
loop_
_entity.id
_entity.type
_entity.pdbx_description
1 polymer ?
#
loop_
_entity_poly.entity_id
_entity_poly.type
_entity_poly.pdbx_seq_one_letter_code
_entity_poly.pdbx_strand_id
1 'polypeptide(L)' 'MTKRVIECNVCGEPLSAANDGELLSQVQRHYASEHEEAAFDEDQAREMIEREAYDAGDA' A
#
# COMPACT_ATOMS: atom_id res chain seq x y z
N MET A 1 -17.75 -4.45 -4.97
CA MET A 1 -16.88 -3.27 -4.87
C MET A 1 -15.47 -3.78 -4.92
N THR A 2 -14.73 -3.40 -5.95
CA THR A 2 -13.33 -3.75 -6.21
C THR A 2 -12.45 -2.87 -5.30
N LYS A 3 -11.59 -3.48 -4.48
CA LYS A 3 -10.68 -2.75 -3.57
C LYS A 3 -9.24 -3.03 -3.98
N ARG A 4 -8.38 -2.01 -3.89
CA ARG A 4 -6.94 -2.14 -4.16
C ARG A 4 -6.26 -2.68 -2.92
N VAL A 5 -5.47 -3.73 -3.08
CA VAL A 5 -4.78 -4.42 -2.00
C VAL A 5 -3.30 -4.56 -2.35
N ILE A 6 -2.44 -4.34 -1.38
CA ILE A 6 -0.99 -4.53 -1.48
C ILE A 6 -0.45 -5.12 -0.18
N GLU A 7 0.58 -5.94 -0.26
CA GLU A 7 1.24 -6.49 0.92
C GLU A 7 2.47 -5.64 1.26
N CYS A 8 2.66 -5.28 2.52
CA CYS A 8 3.83 -4.53 2.94
C CYS A 8 5.09 -5.39 2.78
N ASN A 9 6.08 -4.91 2.03
CA ASN A 9 7.34 -5.63 1.79
C ASN A 9 8.24 -5.76 3.03
N VAL A 10 7.94 -5.03 4.11
CA VAL A 10 8.73 -5.06 5.35
C VAL A 10 8.14 -6.05 6.36
N CYS A 11 6.83 -5.96 6.65
CA CYS A 11 6.17 -6.76 7.67
C CYS A 11 5.19 -7.82 7.13
N GLY A 12 4.87 -7.79 5.84
CA GLY A 12 3.88 -8.66 5.21
C GLY A 12 2.43 -8.32 5.55
N GLU A 13 2.15 -7.16 6.17
CA GLU A 13 0.78 -6.76 6.49
C GLU A 13 0.02 -6.38 5.20
N PRO A 14 -1.18 -6.97 4.96
CA PRO A 14 -2.00 -6.62 3.81
C PRO A 14 -2.71 -5.28 4.03
N LEU A 15 -2.37 -4.29 3.23
CA LEU A 15 -2.97 -2.96 3.20
C LEU A 15 -4.01 -2.91 2.08
N SER A 16 -5.19 -2.34 2.37
CA SER A 16 -6.27 -2.26 1.39
C SER A 16 -7.07 -0.97 1.48
N ALA A 17 -7.43 -0.45 0.30
CA ALA A 17 -8.19 0.78 0.16
C ALA A 17 -9.12 0.74 -1.06
N ALA A 18 -10.02 1.72 -1.18
CA ALA A 18 -10.98 1.76 -2.28
C ALA A 18 -10.34 2.12 -3.64
N ASN A 19 -9.20 2.79 -3.63
CA ASN A 19 -8.48 3.27 -4.82
C ASN A 19 -7.00 3.48 -4.50
N ASP A 20 -6.17 3.69 -5.52
CA ASP A 20 -4.72 3.86 -5.37
C ASP A 20 -4.33 5.08 -4.53
N GLY A 21 -5.10 6.18 -4.59
CA GLY A 21 -4.81 7.39 -3.81
C GLY A 21 -5.01 7.19 -2.31
N GLU A 22 -6.09 6.49 -1.93
CA GLU A 22 -6.30 6.09 -0.54
C GLU A 22 -5.31 5.02 -0.09
N LEU A 23 -4.94 4.09 -0.99
CA LEU A 23 -3.92 3.08 -0.70
C LEU A 23 -2.56 3.73 -0.45
N LEU A 24 -2.17 4.72 -1.24
CA LEU A 24 -0.94 5.49 -1.09
C LEU A 24 -0.87 6.14 0.29
N SER A 25 -1.94 6.83 0.69
CA SER A 25 -2.02 7.47 2.01
C SER A 25 -1.96 6.44 3.14
N GLN A 26 -2.58 5.27 2.96
CA GLN A 26 -2.55 4.18 3.93
C GLN A 26 -1.16 3.55 4.06
N VAL A 27 -0.49 3.30 2.94
CA VAL A 27 0.89 2.77 2.88
C VAL A 27 1.86 3.76 3.53
N GLN A 28 1.82 5.04 3.16
CA GLN A 28 2.68 6.05 3.78
C GLN A 28 2.48 6.12 5.30
N ARG A 29 1.22 6.10 5.77
CA ARG A 29 0.92 6.10 7.20
C ARG A 29 1.44 4.84 7.89
N HIS A 30 1.28 3.67 7.27
CA HIS A 30 1.78 2.41 7.81
C HIS A 30 3.30 2.42 7.92
N TYR A 31 4.02 2.82 6.87
CA TYR A 31 5.47 2.95 6.91
C TYR A 31 5.94 3.99 7.94
N ALA A 32 5.28 5.15 8.04
CA ALA A 32 5.64 6.15 9.04
C ALA A 32 5.40 5.70 10.50
N SER A 33 4.43 4.80 10.74
CA SER A 33 4.08 4.31 12.09
C SER A 33 4.89 3.07 12.49
N GLU A 34 4.96 2.09 11.59
CA GLU A 34 5.52 0.76 11.87
C GLU A 34 6.97 0.63 11.37
N HIS A 35 7.39 1.48 10.44
CA HIS A 35 8.68 1.44 9.75
C HIS A 35 9.35 2.83 9.68
N GLU A 36 9.36 3.58 10.78
CA GLU A 36 9.93 4.95 10.86
C GLU A 36 11.38 5.03 10.32
N GLU A 37 12.13 3.93 10.41
CA GLU A 37 13.52 3.81 9.95
C GLU A 37 13.64 3.53 8.44
N ALA A 38 12.58 3.00 7.82
CA ALA A 38 12.53 2.78 6.39
C ALA A 38 12.13 4.11 5.74
N ALA A 39 13.12 4.84 5.22
CA ALA A 39 12.87 5.96 4.32
C ALA A 39 12.11 5.44 3.10
N PHE A 40 10.78 5.54 3.16
CA PHE A 40 9.86 5.08 2.15
C PHE A 40 9.11 6.29 1.60
N ASP A 41 9.64 6.82 0.51
CA ASP A 41 9.13 8.04 -0.12
C ASP A 41 7.83 7.78 -0.90
N GLU A 42 7.07 8.85 -1.13
CA GLU A 42 5.80 8.80 -1.87
C GLU A 42 5.95 8.18 -3.27
N ASP A 43 7.01 8.52 -3.99
CA ASP A 43 7.28 7.97 -5.33
C ASP A 43 7.51 6.45 -5.28
N GLN A 44 8.20 5.94 -4.25
CA GLN A 44 8.41 4.51 -4.08
C GLN A 44 7.10 3.80 -3.73
N ALA A 45 6.30 4.40 -2.84
CA ALA A 45 4.98 3.89 -2.48
C ALA A 45 4.06 3.81 -3.70
N ARG A 46 4.10 4.82 -4.57
CA ARG A 46 3.30 4.89 -5.79
C ARG A 46 3.73 3.83 -6.81
N GLU A 47 5.04 3.70 -7.04
CA GLU A 47 5.58 2.68 -7.95
C GLU A 47 5.23 1.26 -7.45
N MET A 48 5.32 1.04 -6.14
CA MET A 48 4.94 -0.23 -5.51
C MET A 48 3.46 -0.53 -5.73
N ILE A 49 2.57 0.44 -5.51
CA ILE A 49 1.12 0.28 -5.73
C ILE A 49 0.79 0.02 -7.21
N GLU A 50 1.41 0.73 -8.14
CA GLU A 50 1.16 0.51 -9.57
C GLU A 50 1.61 -0.88 -10.04
N ARG A 51 2.67 -1.42 -9.46
CA ARG A 51 3.25 -2.72 -9.86
C ARG A 51 2.68 -3.91 -9.13
N GLU A 52 2.49 -3.79 -7.83
CA GLU A 52 2.23 -4.91 -6.92
C GLU A 52 0.79 -4.93 -6.41
N ALA A 53 0.12 -3.77 -6.34
CA ALA A 53 -1.25 -3.77 -5.85
C ALA A 53 -2.16 -4.47 -6.84
N TYR A 54 -3.03 -5.33 -6.31
CA TYR A 54 -4.02 -6.08 -7.07
C TYR A 54 -5.43 -5.65 -6.69
N ASP A 55 -6.38 -5.91 -7.57
CA ASP A 55 -7.78 -5.68 -7.27
C ASP A 55 -8.39 -6.90 -6.59
N ALA A 56 -8.80 -6.75 -5.33
CA ALA A 56 -9.55 -7.75 -4.60
C ALA A 56 -11.05 -7.44 -4.70
N GLY A 57 -11.66 -7.81 -5.83
CA GLY A 57 -13.10 -7.92 -5.99
C GLY A 57 -13.53 -9.39 -5.98
N ASP A 58 -14.60 -9.70 -5.24
CA ASP A 58 -15.23 -11.04 -5.13
C ASP A 58 -15.33 -11.71 -6.51
N ALA A 59 -14.72 -12.89 -6.65
CA ALA A 59 -14.82 -13.74 -7.84
C ALA A 59 -16.23 -14.35 -7.97
#